data_AF-U2JRR4-F1
#
_entry.id   AF-U2JRR4-F1
#
_cell.length_a   1.000
_cell.length_b   1.000
_cell.length_c   1.000
_cell.angle_alpha   90.00
_cell.angle_beta   90.00
_cell.angle_gamma   90.00
#
_symmetry.space_group_name_H-M   'P 1'
#
loop_
_entity.id
_entity.type
_entity.pdbx_description
1 polymer ?
#
loop_
_entity_poly.entity_id
_entity_poly.type
_entity_poly.pdbx_seq_one_letter_code
_entity_poly.pdbx_strand_id
1 'polypeptide(L)'
;MHEYILEELSKAYKDNRILLVYAAATWHKSKGVIKIHIPSYTPEMNPIKQIWKQIKSIGFKNEPFHSLADVMDKLCETVNNLTQEMMKSITHRD
;
A
#
# COMPACT_ATOMS: atom_id res chain seq x y z
N MET A 1 15.70 4.00 4.80
CA MET A 1 14.58 4.14 3.84
C MET A 1 13.24 4.34 4.54
N HIS A 2 12.85 3.50 5.50
CA HIS A 2 11.53 3.61 6.17
C HIS A 2 11.34 4.90 6.98
N GLU A 3 12.36 5.40 7.69
CA GLU A 3 12.26 6.65 8.46
C GLU A 3 12.06 7.87 7.58
N TYR A 4 12.82 7.98 6.49
CA TYR A 4 12.70 9.08 5.54
C TYR A 4 11.25 9.22 5.02
N ILE A 5 10.62 8.10 4.64
CA ILE A 5 9.23 8.11 4.17
C ILE A 5 8.27 8.59 5.26
N LEU A 6 8.47 8.15 6.51
CA LEU A 6 7.63 8.58 7.63
C LEU A 6 7.80 10.06 7.97
N GLU A 7 9.03 10.58 7.88
CA GLU A 7 9.30 12.00 8.07
C GLU A 7 8.68 12.85 6.97
N GLU A 8 8.84 12.46 5.71
CA GLU A 8 8.24 13.17 4.59
C GLU A 8 6.71 13.13 4.64
N LEU A 9 6.11 12.00 5.03
CA LEU A 9 4.67 11.92 5.28
C LEU A 9 4.24 12.86 6.41
N SER A 10 4.96 12.88 7.54
CA SER A 10 4.66 13.80 8.63
C SER A 10 4.81 15.27 8.22
N LYS A 11 5.73 15.60 7.30
CA LYS A 11 5.90 16.96 6.75
C LYS A 11 4.82 17.32 5.73
N ALA A 12 4.34 16.36 4.95
CA ALA A 12 3.30 16.57 3.95
C ALA A 12 1.92 16.79 4.61
N TYR A 13 1.66 16.11 5.72
CA TYR A 13 0.36 16.14 6.40
C TYR A 13 0.46 16.71 7.83
N LYS A 14 1.08 17.88 8.00
CA LYS A 14 1.40 18.46 9.32
C LYS A 14 0.19 18.64 10.24
N ASP A 15 -0.97 18.96 9.68
CA ASP A 15 -2.21 19.22 10.44
C ASP A 15 -3.07 17.96 10.61
N ASN A 16 -2.68 16.82 10.05
CA ASN A 16 -3.44 15.58 10.11
C ASN A 16 -2.73 14.55 10.98
N ARG A 17 -3.51 13.72 11.67
CA ARG A 17 -2.97 12.52 12.31
C ARG A 17 -2.87 11.42 11.27
N ILE A 18 -1.64 10.95 11.01
CA ILE A 18 -1.41 9.85 10.07
C ILE A 18 -1.54 8.54 10.84
N LEU A 19 -2.46 7.68 10.39
CA LEU A 19 -2.62 6.33 10.89
C LEU A 19 -1.94 5.35 9.94
N LEU A 20 -0.83 4.76 10.39
CA LEU A 20 -0.09 3.76 9.64
C LEU A 20 -0.47 2.36 10.12
N VAL A 21 -1.11 1.60 9.25
CA VAL A 21 -1.45 0.19 9.47
C VAL A 21 -0.40 -0.69 8.80
N TYR A 22 0.24 -1.59 9.54
CA TYR A 22 1.27 -2.47 8.99
C TYR A 22 1.21 -3.88 9.59
N ALA A 23 1.48 -4.89 8.75
CA ALA A 23 1.75 -6.26 9.20
C ALA A 23 3.18 -6.35 9.74
N ALA A 24 3.41 -7.22 10.73
CA ALA A 24 4.63 -7.46 11.52
C ALA A 24 6.00 -7.27 10.86
N ALA A 25 6.29 -6.05 10.42
CA ALA A 25 7.55 -5.56 9.91
C ALA A 25 8.06 -4.48 10.88
N THR A 26 9.36 -4.42 11.08
CA THR A 26 10.00 -3.51 12.03
C THR A 26 10.03 -2.09 11.44
N TRP A 27 9.08 -1.23 11.82
CA TRP A 27 9.10 0.20 11.46
C TRP A 27 9.58 1.05 12.64
N HIS A 28 10.63 1.85 12.46
CA HIS A 28 11.19 2.76 13.47
C HIS A 28 10.25 3.93 13.83
N LYS A 29 10.35 4.47 15.06
CA LYS A 29 9.43 5.49 15.60
C LYS A 29 9.64 6.86 14.92
N SER A 30 8.57 7.45 14.37
CA SER A 30 8.55 8.86 13.94
C SER A 30 7.52 9.64 14.76
N LYS A 31 7.73 10.94 14.96
CA LYS A 31 6.77 11.83 15.61
C LYS A 31 5.56 12.05 14.68
N GLY A 32 4.34 12.04 15.22
CA GLY A 32 3.11 12.36 14.47
C GLY A 32 2.41 11.19 13.74
N VAL A 33 3.02 9.99 13.70
CA VAL A 33 2.42 8.81 13.08
C VAL A 33 1.93 7.83 14.14
N ILE A 34 0.62 7.57 14.17
CA ILE A 34 0.03 6.53 15.02
C ILE A 34 0.15 5.21 14.28
N LYS A 35 0.63 4.17 14.98
CA LYS A 35 0.95 2.87 14.41
C LYS A 35 -0.03 1.82 14.90
N ILE A 36 -0.75 1.19 13.97
CA ILE A 36 -1.58 0.03 14.26
C ILE A 36 -0.88 -1.22 13.74
N HIS A 37 -0.57 -2.11 14.67
CA HIS A 37 -0.03 -3.41 14.35
C HIS A 37 -1.16 -4.38 14.01
N ILE A 38 -1.06 -5.03 12.84
CA ILE A 38 -1.94 -6.15 12.49
C ILE A 38 -1.32 -7.45 13.03
N PRO A 39 -2.09 -8.29 13.77
CA PRO A 39 -1.61 -9.57 14.26
C PRO A 39 -0.99 -10.44 13.16
N SER A 40 0.06 -11.17 13.49
CA SER A 40 0.64 -12.18 12.60
C SER A 40 -0.44 -13.15 12.11
N TYR A 41 -0.31 -13.64 10.88
CA TYR A 41 -1.22 -14.61 10.25
C TYR A 41 -2.66 -14.14 10.00
N THR A 42 -2.95 -12.82 10.04
CA THR A 42 -4.25 -12.23 9.62
C THR A 42 -4.13 -11.42 8.31
N PRO A 43 -3.82 -12.06 7.16
CA PRO A 43 -3.65 -11.36 5.88
C PRO A 43 -4.87 -10.54 5.46
N GLU A 44 -6.07 -10.98 5.82
CA GLU A 44 -7.35 -10.34 5.54
C GLU A 44 -7.53 -8.98 6.22
N MET A 45 -6.85 -8.76 7.34
CA MET A 45 -6.84 -7.48 8.06
C MET A 45 -5.87 -6.47 7.44
N ASN A 46 -5.01 -6.89 6.50
CA ASN A 46 -4.04 -6.00 5.85
C ASN A 46 -4.58 -5.50 4.50
N PRO A 47 -5.08 -4.25 4.40
CA PRO A 47 -5.69 -3.73 3.18
C PRO A 47 -4.74 -3.77 1.98
N ILE A 48 -3.42 -3.66 2.19
CA ILE A 48 -2.44 -3.72 1.09
C ILE A 48 -2.46 -5.07 0.36
N LYS A 49 -2.76 -6.18 1.07
CA LYS A 49 -2.85 -7.50 0.44
C LYS A 49 -4.04 -7.59 -0.52
N GLN A 50 -5.13 -6.90 -0.18
CA GLN A 50 -6.33 -6.85 -1.03
C GLN A 50 -6.09 -5.98 -2.26
N ILE A 51 -5.48 -4.80 -2.07
CA ILE A 51 -5.06 -3.93 -3.17
C ILE A 51 -4.11 -4.70 -4.10
N TRP A 52 -3.15 -5.46 -3.55
CA TRP A 52 -2.26 -6.27 -4.38
C TRP A 52 -2.97 -7.35 -5.17
N LYS A 53 -3.98 -7.99 -4.58
CA LYS A 53 -4.81 -8.97 -5.28
C LYS A 53 -5.54 -8.32 -6.45
N GLN A 54 -6.06 -7.11 -6.27
CA GLN A 54 -6.72 -6.37 -7.35
C GLN A 54 -5.75 -6.00 -8.46
N ILE A 55 -4.59 -5.40 -8.14
CA ILE A 55 -3.59 -5.01 -9.15
C ILE A 55 -3.14 -6.21 -9.97
N LYS A 56 -2.88 -7.36 -9.34
CA LYS A 56 -2.58 -8.59 -10.07
C LYS A 56 -3.72 -9.01 -11.01
N SER A 57 -4.96 -8.93 -10.53
CA SER A 57 -6.15 -9.31 -11.31
C SER A 57 -6.36 -8.44 -12.56
N ILE A 58 -6.12 -7.13 -12.45
CA ILE A 58 -6.42 -6.18 -13.54
C ILE A 58 -5.20 -5.90 -14.43
N GLY A 59 -3.98 -5.96 -13.90
CA GLY A 59 -2.76 -5.52 -14.59
C GLY A 59 -1.79 -6.63 -14.99
N PHE A 60 -1.91 -7.84 -14.42
CA PHE A 60 -0.92 -8.90 -14.59
C PHE A 60 -1.57 -10.26 -14.91
N LYS A 61 -2.16 -10.37 -16.11
CA LYS A 61 -2.85 -11.58 -16.58
C LYS A 61 -1.93 -12.49 -17.41
N ASN A 62 -1.02 -13.22 -16.76
CA ASN A 62 -0.13 -14.21 -17.41
C ASN A 62 0.56 -13.70 -18.70
N GLU A 63 0.91 -12.41 -18.72
CA GLU A 63 1.63 -11.79 -19.84
C GLU A 63 3.14 -11.98 -19.61
N PRO A 64 3.90 -12.41 -20.64
CA PRO A 64 5.35 -12.43 -20.56
C PRO A 64 5.90 -11.00 -20.66
N PHE A 65 6.86 -10.66 -19.79
CA PHE A 65 7.59 -9.39 -19.85
C PHE A 65 9.01 -9.63 -20.35
N HIS A 66 9.52 -8.72 -21.18
CA HIS A 66 10.85 -8.85 -21.79
C HIS A 66 11.96 -8.26 -20.91
N SER A 67 11.61 -7.35 -20.00
CA SER A 67 12.53 -6.70 -19.08
C SER A 67 11.86 -6.34 -17.75
N LEU A 68 12.69 -6.00 -16.75
CA LEU A 68 12.18 -5.44 -15.49
C LEU A 68 11.50 -4.08 -15.68
N ALA A 69 11.97 -3.28 -16.65
CA ALA A 69 11.36 -1.99 -16.96
C ALA A 69 9.90 -2.16 -17.40
N ASP A 70 9.61 -3.15 -18.24
CA ASP A 70 8.25 -3.44 -18.69
C ASP A 70 7.32 -3.81 -17.51
N VAL A 71 7.84 -4.55 -16.52
CA VAL A 71 7.09 -4.89 -15.31
C VAL A 71 6.80 -3.64 -14.47
N MET A 72 7.79 -2.74 -14.32
CA MET A 72 7.64 -1.50 -13.58
C MET A 72 6.65 -0.56 -14.25
N ASP A 73 6.74 -0.40 -15.58
CA ASP A 73 5.83 0.43 -16.35
C ASP A 73 4.40 -0.09 -16.26
N LYS A 74 4.22 -1.42 -16.40
CA LYS A 74 2.91 -2.04 -16.26
C LYS A 74 2.33 -1.86 -14.86
N LEU A 75 3.18 -1.95 -13.84
CA LEU A 75 2.77 -1.73 -12.47
C LEU A 75 2.32 -0.28 -12.26
N CYS A 76 3.11 0.69 -12.73
CA CYS A 76 2.78 2.12 -12.64
C CYS A 76 1.47 2.45 -13.36
N GLU A 77 1.30 1.96 -14.60
CA GLU A 77 0.05 2.08 -15.35
C GLU A 77 -1.13 1.53 -14.53
N THR A 78 -1.00 0.32 -14.00
CA THR A 78 -2.07 -0.33 -13.26
C THR A 78 -2.44 0.41 -11.98
N VAL A 79 -1.45 0.89 -11.22
CA VAL A 79 -1.67 1.65 -9.98
C VAL A 79 -2.32 2.99 -10.29
N ASN A 80 -1.90 3.68 -11.35
CA ASN A 80 -2.48 4.97 -11.76
C ASN A 80 -3.93 4.84 -12.22
N ASN A 81 -4.33 3.67 -12.69
CA ASN A 81 -5.72 3.38 -13.07
C ASN A 81 -6.63 3.02 -11.89
N LEU A 82 -6.11 2.88 -10.67
CA LEU A 82 -6.93 2.63 -9.48
C LEU A 82 -7.64 3.91 -9.04
N THR A 83 -8.98 3.91 -9.07
CA THR A 83 -9.77 5.05 -8.61
C THR A 83 -9.97 5.03 -7.09
N GLN A 84 -10.29 6.21 -6.51
CA GLN A 84 -10.66 6.33 -5.10
C GLN A 84 -11.85 5.42 -4.73
N GLU A 85 -12.83 5.25 -5.62
CA GLU A 85 -13.98 4.37 -5.39
C GLU A 85 -13.59 2.90 -5.38
N MET A 86 -12.73 2.47 -6.32
CA MET A 86 -12.17 1.12 -6.32
C MET A 86 -11.41 0.85 -5.03
N MET A 87 -10.56 1.79 -4.60
CA MET A 87 -9.79 1.66 -3.36
C MET A 87 -10.68 1.50 -2.13
N LYS A 88 -11.75 2.30 -2.02
CA LYS A 88 -12.75 2.16 -0.95
C LYS A 88 -13.45 0.80 -1.02
N SER A 89 -13.91 0.39 -2.20
CA SER A 89 -14.60 -0.90 -2.40
C SER A 89 -13.72 -2.10 -2.06
N ILE A 90 -12.45 -2.11 -2.49
CA ILE A 90 -11.50 -3.22 -2.24
C ILE A 90 -11.19 -3.36 -0.74
N THR A 91 -11.18 -2.25 -0.01
CA THR A 91 -10.79 -2.23 1.41
C THR A 91 -11.98 -2.27 2.37
N HIS A 92 -13.21 -2.17 1.87
CA HIS A 92 -14.43 -2.25 2.66
C HIS A 92 -14.57 -3.59 3.37
N ARG A 93 -15.07 -3.55 4.61
CA ARG A 93 -15.41 -4.70 5.44
C ARG A 93 -16.74 -4.38 6.12
N ASP A 94 -17.70 -5.29 6.01
CA ASP A 94 -18.97 -5.23 6.75
C ASP A 94 -18.77 -5.53 8.24
#